data_AF-A0A5B8VH33-F1
#
_entry.id   AF-A0A5B8VH33-F1
#
_cell.length_a   1.000
_cell.length_b   1.000
_cell.length_c   1.000
_cell.angle_alpha   90.00
_cell.angle_beta   90.00
_cell.angle_gamma   90.00
#
_symmetry.space_group_name_H-M   'P 1'
#
loop_
_entity.id
_entity.type
_entity.pdbx_description
1 polymer ?
#
loop_
_entity_poly.entity_id
_entity_poly.type
_entity_poly.pdbx_seq_one_letter_code
_entity_poly.pdbx_strand_id
1 'polypeptide(L)'
;MTSKTTNTIYWISTIIFAALMIFSSVDGLQPTQQAIQLIHDRLGYPVYFIQYISFAKLLGVIVILIPGLNRIKEWAYAGLFFDLAGAIYSGIASSGKFDPLMITLLAWIIPGILSYYFWHKKIKA
;
A
#
# COMPACT_ATOMS: atom_id res chain seq x y z
N MET A 1 -22.71 -15.17 4.26
CA MET A 1 -22.36 -13.93 4.99
C MET A 1 -23.44 -12.91 4.74
N THR A 2 -23.92 -12.22 5.78
CA THR A 2 -24.87 -11.13 5.63
C THR A 2 -24.20 -9.91 4.99
N SER A 3 -24.97 -8.98 4.41
CA SER A 3 -24.41 -7.74 3.84
C SER A 3 -23.71 -6.90 4.91
N LYS A 4 -24.23 -6.92 6.15
CA LYS A 4 -23.64 -6.26 7.31
C LYS A 4 -22.23 -6.79 7.63
N THR A 5 -22.06 -8.11 7.71
CA THR A 5 -20.74 -8.73 7.96
C THR A 5 -19.74 -8.39 6.86
N THR A 6 -20.16 -8.45 5.58
CA THR A 6 -19.32 -8.10 4.43
C THR A 6 -18.85 -6.64 4.50
N ASN A 7 -19.76 -5.72 4.85
CA ASN A 7 -19.43 -4.31 4.98
C ASN A 7 -18.50 -4.01 6.16
N THR A 8 -18.68 -4.69 7.30
CA THR A 8 -17.79 -4.54 8.45
C THR A 8 -16.37 -5.02 8.14
N ILE A 9 -16.23 -6.21 7.54
CA ILE A 9 -14.90 -6.75 7.18
C ILE A 9 -14.22 -5.85 6.13
N TYR A 10 -14.98 -5.36 5.14
CA TYR A 10 -14.48 -4.39 4.17
C TYR A 10 -13.90 -3.15 4.86
N TRP A 11 -14.66 -2.49 5.74
CA TRP A 11 -14.17 -1.25 6.36
C TRP A 11 -13.01 -1.49 7.33
N ILE A 12 -13.03 -2.56 8.12
CA ILE A 12 -11.91 -2.90 9.01
C ILE A 12 -10.63 -3.11 8.19
N SER A 13 -10.68 -3.96 7.16
CA SER A 13 -9.51 -4.23 6.30
C SER A 13 -9.05 -2.98 5.54
N THR A 14 -9.99 -2.16 5.05
CA THR A 14 -9.67 -0.91 4.34
C THR A 14 -9.00 0.12 5.24
N ILE A 15 -9.48 0.32 6.47
CA ILE A 15 -8.91 1.28 7.41
C ILE A 15 -7.51 0.82 7.86
N ILE A 16 -7.35 -0.47 8.17
CA ILE A 16 -6.04 -1.03 8.51
C ILE A 16 -5.07 -0.83 7.34
N PHE A 17 -5.47 -1.22 6.13
CA PHE A 17 -4.62 -1.06 4.94
C PHE A 17 -4.27 0.41 4.67
N ALA A 18 -5.25 1.31 4.75
CA ALA A 18 -5.06 2.74 4.57
C ALA A 18 -4.08 3.34 5.60
N ALA A 19 -4.23 2.99 6.88
CA ALA A 19 -3.36 3.48 7.95
C ALA A 19 -1.90 3.05 7.71
N LEU A 20 -1.69 1.82 7.24
CA LEU A 20 -0.36 1.30 6.93
C LEU A 20 0.27 2.00 5.73
N MET A 21 -0.50 2.19 4.66
CA MET A 21 -0.02 2.92 3.49
C MET A 21 0.35 4.36 3.84
N ILE A 22 -0.48 5.04 4.65
CA ILE A 22 -0.16 6.39 5.16
C ILE A 22 1.15 6.35 5.97
N PHE A 23 1.25 5.44 6.94
CA PHE A 23 2.45 5.32 7.78
C PHE A 23 3.72 5.13 6.93
N SER A 24 3.67 4.27 5.91
CA SER A 24 4.79 4.05 4.99
C SER A 24 5.12 5.23 4.07
N SER A 25 4.23 6.22 3.97
CA SER A 25 4.37 7.35 3.05
C SER A 25 4.88 8.63 3.71
N VAL A 26 4.61 8.80 5.02
CA VAL A 26 4.85 10.05 5.77
C VAL A 26 6.30 10.51 5.65
N ASP A 27 7.26 9.61 5.89
CA ASP A 27 8.70 9.94 5.88
C ASP A 27 9.22 10.29 4.48
N GLY A 28 8.47 9.99 3.42
CA GLY A 28 8.84 10.31 2.04
C GLY A 28 8.20 11.58 1.49
N LEU A 29 7.15 12.14 2.11
CA LEU A 29 6.53 13.40 1.64
C LEU A 29 7.51 14.57 1.70
N GLN A 30 8.29 14.60 2.77
CA GLN A 30 9.50 15.40 2.93
C GLN A 30 10.60 14.39 3.29
N PRO A 31 11.36 13.88 2.29
CA PRO A 31 12.28 12.77 2.49
C PRO A 31 13.19 13.00 3.70
N THR A 32 12.93 12.25 4.77
CA THR A 32 13.76 12.29 5.98
C THR A 32 15.12 11.68 5.69
N GLN A 33 16.11 11.95 6.55
CA GLN A 33 17.43 11.30 6.44
C GLN A 33 17.32 9.77 6.47
N GLN A 34 16.37 9.23 7.24
CA GLN A 34 16.11 7.79 7.30
C GLN A 34 15.56 7.26 5.96
N ALA A 35 14.61 7.96 5.35
CA ALA A 35 14.05 7.59 4.06
C ALA A 35 15.10 7.65 2.94
N ILE A 36 15.96 8.68 2.94
CA ILE A 36 17.07 8.82 1.99
C ILE A 36 18.07 7.68 2.17
N GLN A 37 18.51 7.40 3.40
CA GLN A 37 19.45 6.30 3.66
C GLN A 37 18.90 4.93 3.22
N LEU A 38 17.61 4.68 3.46
CA LEU A 38 16.99 3.42 3.10
C LEU A 38 16.74 3.31 1.59
N ILE A 39 16.11 4.31 0.98
CA ILE A 39 15.58 4.20 -0.39
C ILE A 39 16.58 4.72 -1.43
N HIS A 40 17.34 5.77 -1.12
CA HIS A 40 18.39 6.27 -2.01
C HIS A 40 19.69 5.49 -1.83
N ASP A 41 20.29 5.54 -0.64
CA ASP A 41 21.65 5.01 -0.47
C ASP A 41 21.72 3.48 -0.54
N ARG A 42 20.70 2.77 0.00
CA ARG A 42 20.67 1.30 -0.03
C ARG A 42 19.99 0.71 -1.26
N LEU A 43 18.84 1.26 -1.69
CA LEU A 43 18.09 0.71 -2.84
C LEU A 43 18.49 1.34 -4.18
N GLY A 44 19.19 2.48 -4.19
CA GLY A 44 19.66 3.16 -5.40
C GLY A 44 18.61 4.02 -6.11
N TYR A 45 17.45 4.28 -5.51
CA TYR A 45 16.42 5.13 -6.12
C TYR A 45 16.76 6.61 -5.99
N PRO A 46 16.46 7.46 -6.98
CA PRO A 46 16.70 8.89 -6.87
C PRO A 46 15.81 9.53 -5.79
N VAL A 47 16.29 10.59 -5.11
CA VAL A 47 15.55 11.22 -3.99
C VAL A 47 14.16 11.74 -4.41
N TYR A 48 14.01 12.27 -5.64
CA TYR A 48 12.70 12.73 -6.13
C TYR A 48 11.67 11.59 -6.21
N PHE A 49 12.13 10.35 -6.44
CA PHE A 49 11.25 9.18 -6.53
C PHE A 49 10.61 8.87 -5.18
N ILE A 50 11.34 9.06 -4.08
CA ILE A 50 10.83 8.90 -2.71
C ILE A 50 9.60 9.79 -2.50
N GLN A 51 9.72 11.07 -2.89
CA GLN A 51 8.63 12.02 -2.75
C GLN A 51 7.46 11.68 -3.68
N TYR A 52 7.74 11.37 -4.95
CA TYR A 52 6.74 10.99 -5.92
C TYR A 52 5.92 9.78 -5.47
N ILE A 53 6.57 8.69 -5.03
CA ILE A 53 5.88 7.46 -4.65
C ILE A 53 5.05 7.66 -3.38
N SER A 54 5.52 8.47 -2.42
CA SER A 54 4.74 8.84 -1.22
C SER A 54 3.46 9.58 -1.55
N PHE A 55 3.49 10.55 -2.47
CA PHE A 55 2.26 11.23 -2.93
C PHE A 55 1.31 10.26 -3.65
N ALA A 56 1.85 9.38 -4.51
CA ALA A 56 1.05 8.38 -5.22
C ALA A 56 0.32 7.42 -4.26
N LYS A 57 1.00 6.95 -3.20
CA LYS A 57 0.39 6.12 -2.15
C LYS A 57 -0.76 6.86 -1.45
N LEU A 58 -0.57 8.12 -1.07
CA LEU A 58 -1.62 8.91 -0.42
C LEU A 58 -2.85 9.10 -1.32
N LEU A 59 -2.65 9.36 -2.62
CA LEU A 59 -3.75 9.43 -3.58
C LEU A 59 -4.51 8.10 -3.66
N GLY A 60 -3.79 6.98 -3.70
CA GLY A 60 -4.38 5.64 -3.64
C GLY A 60 -5.21 5.44 -2.37
N VAL A 61 -4.69 5.85 -1.21
CA VAL A 61 -5.39 5.76 0.09
C VAL A 61 -6.69 6.58 0.08
N ILE A 62 -6.63 7.82 -0.41
CA ILE A 62 -7.81 8.70 -0.50
C ILE A 62 -8.88 8.01 -1.35
N VAL A 63 -8.51 7.45 -2.50
CA VAL A 63 -9.46 6.79 -3.40
C VAL A 63 -10.11 5.56 -2.76
N ILE A 64 -9.36 4.70 -2.06
CA ILE A 64 -9.95 3.50 -1.44
C ILE A 64 -10.92 3.84 -0.31
N LEU A 65 -10.68 4.95 0.41
CA LEU A 65 -11.54 5.43 1.49
C LEU A 65 -12.82 6.12 1.00
N ILE A 66 -12.79 6.75 -0.18
CA ILE A 66 -13.98 7.38 -0.76
C ILE A 66 -14.94 6.31 -1.33
N PRO A 67 -16.22 6.30 -0.95
CA PRO A 67 -17.22 5.40 -1.55
C PRO A 67 -17.60 5.87 -2.97
N GLY A 68 -17.97 4.93 -3.85
CA GLY A 68 -18.58 5.22 -5.16
C GLY A 68 -17.63 5.36 -6.36
N LEU A 69 -16.31 5.47 -6.15
CA LEU A 69 -15.32 5.65 -7.23
C LEU A 69 -14.88 4.33 -7.89
N ASN A 70 -15.80 3.52 -8.41
CA ASN A 70 -15.51 2.12 -8.74
C ASN A 70 -14.29 1.92 -9.67
N ARG A 71 -14.21 2.61 -10.81
CA ARG A 71 -13.08 2.46 -11.76
C ARG A 71 -11.75 2.99 -11.20
N ILE A 72 -11.78 4.13 -10.53
CA ILE A 72 -10.56 4.74 -9.97
C ILE A 72 -10.06 3.90 -8.79
N LYS A 73 -10.98 3.27 -8.05
CA LYS A 73 -10.65 2.37 -6.94
C LYS A 73 -9.92 1.12 -7.41
N GLU A 74 -10.25 0.57 -8.58
CA GLU A 74 -9.44 -0.49 -9.21
C GLU A 74 -7.99 -0.03 -9.43
N TRP A 75 -7.80 1.19 -9.97
CA TRP A 75 -6.47 1.74 -10.22
C TRP A 75 -5.71 1.97 -8.93
N ALA A 76 -6.39 2.44 -7.87
CA ALA A 76 -5.80 2.61 -6.56
C ALA A 76 -5.35 1.28 -5.95
N TYR A 77 -6.19 0.24 -5.98
CA TYR A 77 -5.79 -1.08 -5.49
C TYR A 77 -4.62 -1.65 -6.28
N ALA A 78 -4.65 -1.57 -7.62
CA ALA A 78 -3.55 -2.02 -8.46
C ALA A 78 -2.24 -1.26 -8.18
N GLY A 79 -2.31 0.07 -8.09
CA GLY A 79 -1.16 0.92 -7.80
C GLY A 79 -0.53 0.63 -6.43
N LEU A 80 -1.34 0.53 -5.38
CA LEU A 80 -0.87 0.20 -4.03
C LEU A 80 -0.31 -1.23 -3.95
N PHE A 81 -0.88 -2.17 -4.72
CA PHE A 81 -0.33 -3.51 -4.83
C PHE A 81 1.05 -3.53 -5.50
N PHE A 82 1.21 -2.85 -6.64
CA PHE A 82 2.51 -2.78 -7.32
C PHE A 82 3.56 -2.00 -6.54
N ASP A 83 3.15 -1.00 -5.78
CA ASP A 83 4.04 -0.30 -4.83
C ASP A 83 4.63 -1.27 -3.79
N LEU A 84 3.78 -2.05 -3.12
CA LEU A 84 4.22 -3.03 -2.12
C LEU A 84 5.04 -4.16 -2.73
N ALA A 85 4.60 -4.68 -3.89
CA ALA A 85 5.34 -5.70 -4.62
C ALA A 85 6.72 -5.18 -5.08
N GLY A 86 6.78 -3.93 -5.55
CA GLY A 86 8.01 -3.24 -5.93
C GLY A 86 8.95 -3.08 -4.73
N ALA A 87 8.45 -2.63 -3.58
CA ALA A 87 9.25 -2.50 -2.37
C ALA A 87 9.91 -3.83 -1.94
N ILE A 88 9.16 -4.94 -2.04
CA ILE A 88 9.68 -6.29 -1.76
C ILE A 88 10.72 -6.67 -2.82
N TYR A 89 10.42 -6.50 -4.09
CA TYR A 89 11.36 -6.83 -5.17
C TYR A 89 12.68 -6.08 -5.02
N SER A 90 12.63 -4.77 -4.80
CA SER A 90 13.80 -3.91 -4.69
C SER A 90 14.66 -4.25 -3.49
N GLY A 91 14.06 -4.58 -2.34
CA GLY A 91 14.84 -5.00 -1.17
C GLY A 91 15.55 -6.34 -1.37
N ILE A 92 14.95 -7.30 -2.11
CA ILE A 92 15.58 -8.59 -2.41
C ILE A 92 16.73 -8.35 -3.40
N ALA A 93 16.48 -7.54 -4.42
CA ALA A 93 17.46 -7.21 -5.45
C ALA A 93 18.66 -6.43 -4.89
N SER A 94 18.44 -5.52 -3.94
CA SER A 94 19.52 -4.70 -3.37
C SER A 94 20.36 -5.41 -2.31
N SER A 95 19.74 -6.25 -1.47
CA SER A 95 20.44 -6.90 -0.35
C SER A 95 21.09 -8.23 -0.75
N GLY A 96 20.68 -8.82 -1.87
CA GLY A 96 21.16 -10.13 -2.34
C GLY A 96 20.82 -11.29 -1.39
N LYS A 97 20.03 -11.04 -0.35
CA LYS A 97 19.61 -12.01 0.68
C LYS A 97 18.15 -11.76 1.03
N PHE A 98 17.46 -12.81 1.44
CA PHE A 98 16.11 -12.67 1.93
C PHE A 98 16.14 -12.25 3.40
N ASP A 99 15.70 -11.02 3.70
CA ASP A 99 15.53 -10.53 5.07
C ASP A 99 14.12 -10.91 5.58
N PRO A 100 13.97 -11.54 6.76
CA PRO A 100 12.68 -11.78 7.39
C PRO A 100 11.79 -10.54 7.52
N LEU A 101 12.36 -9.33 7.59
CA LEU A 101 11.61 -8.07 7.57
C LEU A 101 10.83 -7.85 6.26
N MET A 102 11.19 -8.55 5.19
CA MET A 102 10.43 -8.57 3.94
C MET A 102 9.16 -9.41 4.04
N ILE A 103 9.13 -10.42 4.93
CA ILE A 103 7.90 -11.18 5.24
C ILE A 103 6.88 -10.27 5.94
N THR A 104 7.34 -9.38 6.82
CA THR A 104 6.45 -8.40 7.44
C THR A 104 5.82 -7.47 6.41
N LEU A 105 6.51 -7.14 5.31
CA LEU A 105 5.92 -6.39 4.20
C LEU A 105 4.85 -7.19 3.44
N LEU A 106 5.03 -8.50 3.26
CA LEU A 106 4.01 -9.38 2.67
C LEU A 106 2.75 -9.45 3.54
N ALA A 107 2.90 -9.45 4.87
CA ALA A 107 1.76 -9.45 5.79
C ALA A 107 0.87 -8.20 5.58
N TRP A 108 1.45 -7.06 5.16
CA TRP A 108 0.70 -5.83 4.88
C TRP A 108 -0.12 -5.87 3.58
N ILE A 109 0.17 -6.79 2.65
CA ILE A 109 -0.63 -6.98 1.44
C ILE A 109 -1.98 -7.65 1.78
N ILE A 110 -2.01 -8.48 2.82
CA ILE A 110 -3.20 -9.23 3.25
C ILE A 110 -4.42 -8.32 3.51
N PRO A 111 -4.35 -7.25 4.34
CA PRO A 111 -5.49 -6.36 4.52
C PRO A 111 -5.91 -5.65 3.23
N GLY A 112 -4.98 -5.38 2.30
CA GLY A 112 -5.29 -4.84 0.96
C GLY A 112 -6.10 -5.82 0.11
N ILE A 113 -5.69 -7.10 0.06
CA ILE A 113 -6.41 -8.16 -0.65
C ILE A 113 -7.80 -8.38 -0.04
N LEU A 114 -7.90 -8.43 1.29
CA LEU A 114 -9.19 -8.57 1.98
C LEU A 114 -10.09 -7.37 1.66
N SER A 115 -9.57 -6.15 1.75
CA SER A 115 -10.30 -4.93 1.39
C SER A 115 -10.85 -5.01 -0.03
N TYR A 116 -10.02 -5.37 -1.00
CA TYR A 116 -10.42 -5.53 -2.40
C TYR A 116 -11.50 -6.61 -2.60
N TYR A 117 -11.32 -7.79 -2.00
CA TYR A 117 -12.24 -8.91 -2.14
C TYR A 117 -13.62 -8.58 -1.57
N PHE A 118 -13.67 -8.03 -0.35
CA PHE A 118 -14.93 -7.67 0.29
C PHE A 118 -15.59 -6.44 -0.35
N TRP A 119 -14.81 -5.53 -0.93
CA TRP A 119 -15.33 -4.43 -1.75
C TRP A 119 -16.09 -4.94 -2.98
N HIS A 120 -15.49 -5.84 -3.75
CA HIS A 120 -16.13 -6.48 -4.90
C HIS A 120 -17.42 -7.22 -4.53
N LYS A 121 -17.40 -7.94 -3.41
CA LYS A 121 -18.57 -8.64 -2.89
C LYS A 121 -19.68 -7.67 -2.48
N LYS A 122 -19.33 -6.49 -1.96
CA LYS A 122 -20.27 -5.43 -1.58
C LYS A 122 -20.92 -4.76 -2.80
N ILE A 123 -20.21 -4.63 -3.93
CA ILE A 123 -20.79 -4.04 -5.16
C ILE A 123 -21.77 -5.00 -5.84
N LYS A 124 -21.53 -6.31 -5.75
CA LYS A 124 -22.36 -7.34 -6.40
C LYS A 124 -23.61 -7.75 -5.60
N ALA A 125 -23.73 -7.31 -4.35
CA ALA A 125 -24.83 -7.63 -3.43
C ALA A 125 -25.86 -6.50 -3.40
#